data_AF-A0AAW2U759-F1
#
_entry.id   AF-A0AAW2U759-F1
#
_cell.length_a   1.000
_cell.length_b   1.000
_cell.length_c   1.000
_cell.angle_alpha   90.00
_cell.angle_beta   90.00
_cell.angle_gamma   90.00
#
_symmetry.space_group_name_H-M   'P 1'
#
loop_
_entity.id
_entity.type
_entity.pdbx_description
1 polymer ?
#
loop_
_entity_poly.entity_id
_entity_poly.type
_entity_poly.pdbx_seq_one_letter_code
_entity_poly.pdbx_strand_id
1 'polypeptide(L)'
;MGIPKLSILSVCLMVALQLACAQNSPDDFLKAHNAGRAQVGVPPLAWNEKLVAFAQDYAKKRSGDCAMKHSDGPYGENLAAGSWDVNAKEAVQMWLDEKKFYDGFEFLHWRGNVWALHTGGLARLDPCWVR
;
A
#
# COMPACT_ATOMS: atom_id res chain seq x y z
N MET A 1 21.16 35.35 18.98
CA MET A 1 21.60 33.98 19.31
C MET A 1 21.23 33.09 18.13
N GLY A 2 22.18 32.81 17.24
CA GLY A 2 21.93 32.03 16.03
C GLY A 2 21.96 30.54 16.35
N ILE A 3 20.97 29.80 15.88
CA ILE A 3 20.98 28.33 15.95
C ILE A 3 22.23 27.85 15.19
N PRO A 4 23.14 27.08 15.82
CA PRO A 4 24.38 26.68 15.17
C PRO A 4 24.07 25.83 13.93
N LYS A 5 24.72 26.15 12.80
CA LYS A 5 24.52 25.47 11.50
C LYS A 5 24.69 23.94 11.60
N LEU A 6 25.52 23.47 12.54
CA LEU A 6 25.74 22.05 12.85
C LEU A 6 24.49 21.37 13.45
N SER A 7 23.70 22.08 14.28
CA SER A 7 22.42 21.58 14.80
C SER A 7 21.34 21.50 13.73
N ILE A 8 21.32 22.44 12.77
CA ILE A 8 20.33 22.43 11.68
C ILE A 8 20.59 21.21 10.77
N LEU A 9 21.85 20.94 10.42
CA LEU A 9 22.20 19.79 9.57
C LEU A 9 21.84 18.45 10.23
N SER A 10 22.10 18.32 11.54
CA SER A 10 21.76 17.13 12.32
C SER A 10 20.25 16.92 12.45
N VAL A 11 19.47 17.99 12.68
CA VAL A 11 18.00 17.93 12.71
C VAL A 11 17.44 17.57 11.34
N CYS A 12 17.95 18.15 10.25
CA CYS A 12 17.54 17.79 8.90
C CYS A 12 17.82 16.32 8.58
N LEU A 13 18.97 15.78 8.99
CA LEU A 13 19.30 14.37 8.79
C LEU A 13 18.38 13.44 9.59
N MET A 14 18.07 13.78 10.84
CA MET A 14 17.12 13.00 11.66
C MET A 14 15.70 13.04 11.10
N VAL A 15 15.23 14.20 10.63
CA VAL A 15 13.91 14.32 9.99
C VAL A 15 13.85 13.56 8.67
N ALA A 16 14.91 13.61 7.86
CA ALA A 16 14.99 12.83 6.61
C ALA A 16 14.97 11.31 6.89
N LEU A 17 15.65 10.87 7.95
CA LEU A 17 15.63 9.47 8.38
C LEU A 17 14.24 9.04 8.87
N GLN A 18 13.56 9.88 9.65
CA GLN A 18 12.19 9.65 10.11
C GLN A 18 11.19 9.57 8.95
N LEU A 19 11.32 10.44 7.95
CA LEU A 19 10.47 10.44 6.76
C LEU A 19 10.71 9.23 5.86
N ALA A 20 11.96 8.76 5.74
CA ALA A 20 12.30 7.56 4.98
C ALA A 20 11.73 6.28 5.64
N CYS A 21 11.72 6.20 6.97
CA CYS A 21 11.13 5.07 7.69
C CYS A 21 9.60 5.14 7.82
N ALA A 22 9.00 6.31 7.60
CA ALA A 22 7.56 6.48 7.70
C ALA A 22 6.83 6.01 6.43
N GLN A 23 7.50 5.95 5.28
CA GLN A 23 6.90 5.41 4.07
C GLN A 23 6.59 3.92 4.29
N ASN A 24 5.34 3.53 4.07
CA ASN A 24 4.79 2.18 4.27
C ASN A 24 4.21 1.87 5.66
N SER A 25 3.85 2.89 6.44
CA SER A 25 3.07 2.67 7.65
C SER A 25 1.65 2.17 7.33
N PRO A 26 0.98 1.46 8.27
CA PRO A 26 -0.45 1.12 8.16
C PRO A 26 -1.35 2.31 7.77
N ASP A 27 -1.00 3.48 8.31
CA ASP A 27 -1.70 4.73 8.08
C ASP A 27 -1.58 5.22 6.64
N ASP A 28 -0.42 5.08 5.99
CA ASP A 28 -0.24 5.50 4.60
C ASP A 28 -1.10 4.68 3.65
N PHE A 29 -1.11 3.37 3.89
CA PHE A 29 -1.95 2.43 3.19
C PHE A 29 -3.43 2.74 3.35
N LEU A 30 -3.91 2.92 4.59
CA LEU A 30 -5.31 3.23 4.85
C LEU A 30 -5.71 4.59 4.27
N LYS A 31 -4.89 5.63 4.44
CA LYS A 31 -5.18 6.98 3.94
C LYS A 31 -5.29 6.97 2.41
N ALA A 32 -4.36 6.32 1.72
CA ALA A 32 -4.39 6.23 0.26
C ALA A 32 -5.65 5.49 -0.23
N HIS A 33 -5.98 4.35 0.36
CA HIS A 33 -7.20 3.61 -0.01
C HIS A 33 -8.46 4.40 0.28
N ASN A 34 -8.56 4.99 1.47
CA ASN A 34 -9.75 5.72 1.89
C ASN A 34 -9.95 7.00 1.07
N ALA A 35 -8.87 7.63 0.60
CA ALA A 35 -8.96 8.72 -0.37
C ALA A 35 -9.56 8.27 -1.71
N GLY A 36 -9.14 7.11 -2.25
CA GLY A 36 -9.74 6.55 -3.46
C GLY A 36 -11.20 6.13 -3.27
N ARG A 37 -11.52 5.52 -2.13
CA ARG A 37 -12.87 5.08 -1.75
C ARG A 37 -13.85 6.23 -1.60
N ALA A 38 -13.39 7.36 -1.03
CA ALA A 38 -14.19 8.57 -0.92
C ALA A 38 -14.61 9.14 -2.28
N GLN A 39 -13.74 9.06 -3.31
CA GLN A 39 -14.04 9.55 -4.66
C GLN A 39 -15.18 8.80 -5.35
N VAL A 40 -15.52 7.61 -4.85
CA VAL A 40 -16.50 6.71 -5.48
C VAL A 40 -17.68 6.40 -4.55
N GLY A 41 -17.73 7.05 -3.39
CA GLY A 41 -18.83 6.98 -2.44
C GLY A 41 -18.96 5.63 -1.72
N VAL A 42 -17.86 4.90 -1.48
CA VAL A 42 -17.88 3.66 -0.68
C VAL A 42 -17.31 3.88 0.73
N PRO A 43 -17.79 3.15 1.75
CA PRO A 43 -17.34 3.32 3.14
C PRO A 43 -15.83 3.14 3.30
N PRO A 44 -15.15 3.83 4.24
CA PRO A 44 -13.72 3.65 4.47
C PRO A 44 -13.38 2.23 4.98
N LEU A 45 -12.17 1.79 4.69
CA LEU A 45 -11.58 0.59 5.27
C LEU A 45 -11.04 0.88 6.68
N ALA A 46 -10.99 -0.18 7.48
CA ALA A 46 -10.28 -0.23 8.75
C ALA A 46 -9.14 -1.25 8.66
N TRP A 47 -8.08 -1.00 9.43
CA TRP A 47 -6.93 -1.90 9.55
C TRP A 47 -7.37 -3.23 10.18
N ASN A 48 -6.84 -4.35 9.69
CA ASN A 48 -7.10 -5.67 10.25
C ASN A 48 -5.80 -6.47 10.37
N GLU A 49 -5.31 -6.61 11.60
CA GLU A 49 -4.05 -7.30 11.89
C GLU A 49 -3.99 -8.75 11.41
N LYS A 50 -5.12 -9.47 11.35
CA LYS A 50 -5.13 -10.85 10.83
C LYS A 50 -4.81 -10.90 9.35
N LEU A 51 -5.28 -9.91 8.61
CA LEU A 51 -5.02 -9.81 7.18
C LEU A 51 -3.63 -9.29 6.90
N VAL A 52 -3.12 -8.38 7.73
CA VAL A 52 -1.73 -7.94 7.67
C VAL A 52 -0.81 -9.13 7.82
N ALA A 53 -1.05 -9.98 8.84
CA ALA A 53 -0.27 -11.19 9.07
C ALA A 53 -0.31 -12.12 7.86
N PHE A 54 -1.51 -12.38 7.30
CA PHE A 54 -1.66 -13.18 6.08
C PHE A 54 -0.88 -12.58 4.90
N ALA A 55 -0.97 -11.26 4.71
CA ALA A 55 -0.28 -10.56 3.65
C ALA A 55 1.24 -10.63 3.81
N GLN A 56 1.76 -10.47 5.03
CA GLN A 56 3.18 -10.58 5.37
C GLN A 56 3.70 -11.99 5.10
N ASP A 57 2.99 -13.02 5.56
CA ASP A 57 3.37 -14.41 5.36
C ASP A 57 3.44 -14.77 3.88
N TYR A 58 2.50 -14.28 3.08
CA TYR A 58 2.53 -14.53 1.65
C TYR A 58 3.61 -13.73 0.92
N ALA A 59 3.79 -12.45 1.26
CA ALA A 59 4.88 -11.65 0.70
C ALA A 59 6.24 -12.33 0.96
N LYS A 60 6.41 -12.94 2.15
CA LYS A 60 7.60 -13.72 2.50
C LYS A 60 7.75 -14.97 1.64
N LYS A 61 6.65 -15.65 1.32
CA LYS A 61 6.67 -16.81 0.40
C LYS A 61 7.13 -16.43 -1.01
N ARG A 62 6.90 -15.19 -1.45
CA ARG A 62 7.24 -14.69 -2.80
C ARG A 62 8.50 -13.84 -2.86
N SER A 63 9.17 -13.61 -1.74
CA SER A 63 10.40 -12.81 -1.72
C SER A 63 11.57 -13.49 -2.45
N GLY A 64 11.51 -14.81 -2.67
CA GLY A 64 12.55 -15.56 -3.37
C GLY A 64 12.40 -15.62 -4.89
N ASP A 65 11.18 -15.62 -5.42
CA ASP A 65 10.90 -15.75 -6.84
C ASP A 65 10.37 -14.48 -7.49
N CYS A 66 9.93 -13.51 -6.67
CA CYS A 66 9.40 -12.27 -7.18
C CYS A 66 8.24 -12.54 -8.20
N ALA A 67 7.38 -13.52 -7.95
CA ALA A 67 6.29 -13.84 -8.88
C ALA A 67 4.97 -13.11 -8.55
N MET A 68 4.39 -12.42 -9.53
CA MET A 68 3.04 -11.83 -9.50
C MET A 68 1.95 -12.92 -9.57
N LYS A 69 1.86 -13.75 -8.53
CA LYS A 69 0.92 -14.85 -8.43
C LYS A 69 0.06 -14.69 -7.20
N HIS A 70 -1.25 -14.69 -7.41
CA HIS A 70 -2.21 -14.63 -6.31
C HIS A 70 -2.10 -15.84 -5.38
N SER A 71 -2.49 -15.65 -4.12
CA SER A 71 -2.36 -16.70 -3.10
C SER A 71 -3.40 -17.82 -3.20
N ASP A 72 -4.47 -17.61 -3.99
CA ASP A 72 -5.68 -18.44 -3.99
C ASP A 72 -6.28 -18.62 -2.58
N GLY A 73 -6.00 -17.65 -1.69
CA GLY A 73 -6.45 -17.63 -0.31
C GLY A 73 -7.90 -17.18 -0.17
N PRO A 74 -8.44 -17.18 1.07
CA PRO A 74 -9.84 -16.84 1.34
C PRO A 74 -10.14 -15.34 1.28
N TYR A 75 -9.14 -14.50 1.04
CA TYR A 75 -9.24 -13.04 1.04
C TYR A 75 -9.00 -12.50 -0.35
N GLY A 76 -9.64 -11.38 -0.69
CA GLY A 76 -9.26 -10.63 -1.88
C GLY A 76 -7.84 -10.06 -1.72
N GLU A 77 -7.19 -9.81 -2.85
CA GLU A 77 -5.76 -9.57 -2.88
C GLU A 77 -5.37 -8.69 -4.05
N ASN A 78 -4.53 -7.69 -3.76
CA ASN A 78 -3.81 -6.93 -4.78
C ASN A 78 -2.31 -7.17 -4.62
N LEU A 79 -1.58 -7.11 -5.73
CA LEU A 79 -0.12 -7.19 -5.74
C LEU A 79 0.40 -5.98 -6.51
N ALA A 80 1.45 -5.35 -6.02
CA ALA A 80 2.11 -4.25 -6.69
C ALA A 80 3.61 -4.49 -6.81
N ALA A 81 4.16 -4.00 -7.92
CA ALA A 81 5.50 -4.29 -8.40
C ALA A 81 6.10 -3.06 -9.06
N GLY A 82 7.40 -2.86 -8.88
CA GLY A 82 8.12 -1.84 -9.62
C GLY A 82 9.58 -2.21 -9.79
N SER A 83 10.24 -1.55 -10.75
CA SER A 83 11.71 -1.62 -10.89
C SER A 83 12.44 -0.72 -9.88
N TRP A 84 11.69 0.01 -9.07
CA TRP A 84 12.17 0.84 -7.98
C TRP A 84 11.50 0.44 -6.67
N ASP A 85 11.91 1.10 -5.61
CA ASP A 85 11.28 0.95 -4.31
C ASP A 85 9.86 1.56 -4.28
N VAL A 86 8.84 0.73 -4.52
CA VAL A 86 7.43 1.15 -4.53
C VAL A 86 6.93 1.35 -3.10
N ASN A 87 6.55 2.58 -2.77
CA ASN A 87 5.94 2.88 -1.48
C ASN A 87 4.43 2.59 -1.45
N ALA A 88 3.85 2.58 -0.25
CA ALA A 88 2.43 2.29 -0.01
C ALA A 88 1.48 3.15 -0.87
N LYS A 89 1.73 4.46 -0.93
CA LYS A 89 0.87 5.37 -1.69
C LYS A 89 0.95 5.07 -3.20
N GLU A 90 2.14 4.80 -3.71
CA GLU A 90 2.35 4.43 -5.11
C GLU A 90 1.67 3.11 -5.46
N ALA A 91 1.82 2.08 -4.63
CA ALA A 91 1.16 0.79 -4.82
C ALA A 91 -0.37 0.95 -4.90
N VAL A 92 -0.95 1.73 -3.98
CA VAL A 92 -2.40 2.01 -4.00
C VAL A 92 -2.79 2.80 -5.24
N GLN A 93 -1.98 3.76 -5.65
CA GLN A 93 -2.25 4.52 -6.88
C GLN A 93 -2.22 3.62 -8.12
N MET A 94 -1.30 2.66 -8.21
CA MET A 94 -1.26 1.69 -9.31
C MET A 94 -2.59 0.93 -9.41
N TRP A 95 -3.11 0.43 -8.29
CA TRP A 95 -4.40 -0.27 -8.26
C TRP A 95 -5.59 0.65 -8.57
N LEU A 96 -5.57 1.90 -8.10
CA LEU A 96 -6.61 2.88 -8.44
C LEU A 96 -6.60 3.23 -9.94
N ASP A 97 -5.42 3.30 -10.56
CA ASP A 97 -5.25 3.61 -11.98
C ASP A 97 -5.76 2.50 -12.90
N GLU A 98 -5.96 1.28 -12.38
CA GLU A 98 -6.61 0.18 -13.09
C GLU A 98 -8.06 0.52 -13.48
N LYS A 99 -8.68 1.52 -12.83
CA LYS A 99 -10.00 2.05 -13.18
C LYS A 99 -10.20 2.26 -14.68
N LYS A 100 -9.18 2.71 -15.40
CA LYS A 100 -9.26 2.99 -16.85
C LYS A 100 -9.54 1.74 -17.69
N PHE A 101 -9.28 0.55 -17.15
CA PHE A 101 -9.52 -0.73 -17.80
C PHE A 101 -10.90 -1.32 -17.47
N TYR A 102 -11.69 -0.65 -16.63
CA TYR A 102 -13.07 -1.04 -16.35
C TYR A 102 -14.03 -0.37 -17.34
N ASP A 103 -14.59 -1.18 -18.21
CA ASP A 103 -15.55 -0.85 -19.24
C ASP A 103 -16.97 -0.75 -18.69
N GLY A 104 -17.24 0.32 -17.93
CA GLY A 104 -18.54 1.04 -17.79
C GLY A 104 -19.80 0.30 -17.30
N PHE A 105 -20.10 -0.90 -17.80
CA PHE A 105 -21.24 -1.74 -17.42
C PHE A 105 -21.11 -2.37 -16.03
N GLU A 106 -19.92 -2.28 -15.45
CA GLU A 106 -19.54 -2.92 -14.20
C GLU A 106 -19.01 -1.87 -13.20
N PHE A 107 -19.63 -0.68 -13.11
CA PHE A 107 -19.28 0.31 -12.09
C PHE A 107 -19.40 -0.25 -10.67
N LEU A 108 -20.30 -1.23 -10.46
CA LEU A 108 -20.45 -1.96 -9.21
C LEU A 108 -19.32 -2.97 -8.95
N HIS A 109 -18.75 -3.59 -9.98
CA HIS A 109 -17.60 -4.48 -9.86
C HIS A 109 -16.26 -3.72 -9.85
N TRP A 110 -16.13 -2.53 -10.43
CA TRP A 110 -14.97 -1.67 -10.15
C TRP A 110 -15.02 -1.10 -8.73
N ARG A 111 -16.22 -0.69 -8.25
CA ARG A 111 -16.42 -0.52 -6.81
C ARG A 111 -15.93 -1.80 -6.13
N GLY A 112 -16.39 -2.98 -6.59
CA GLY A 112 -15.94 -4.37 -6.31
C GLY A 112 -14.42 -4.55 -6.13
N ASN A 113 -13.61 -4.00 -7.03
CA ASN A 113 -12.15 -4.16 -7.04
C ASN A 113 -11.42 -3.08 -6.24
N VAL A 114 -12.08 -1.92 -5.99
CA VAL A 114 -11.79 -1.12 -4.78
C VAL A 114 -12.05 -1.95 -3.49
N TRP A 115 -12.71 -3.12 -3.56
CA TRP A 115 -12.92 -4.11 -2.47
C TRP A 115 -12.14 -5.44 -2.59
N ALA A 116 -11.06 -5.56 -3.36
CA ALA A 116 -10.15 -6.70 -3.12
C ALA A 116 -9.65 -6.70 -1.65
N LEU A 117 -9.64 -5.55 -0.99
CA LEU A 117 -9.53 -5.45 0.47
C LEU A 117 -10.89 -5.62 1.15
N HIS A 118 -11.41 -6.84 1.16
CA HIS A 118 -12.30 -7.22 2.27
C HIS A 118 -11.41 -7.31 3.52
N THR A 119 -11.33 -6.17 4.20
CA THR A 119 -10.59 -5.86 5.44
C THR A 119 -9.07 -5.62 5.26
N GLY A 120 -8.54 -4.61 5.96
CA GLY A 120 -7.29 -3.94 5.63
C GLY A 120 -6.03 -4.64 6.12
N GLY A 121 -5.60 -5.69 5.41
CA GLY A 121 -4.28 -6.28 5.59
C GLY A 121 -3.35 -5.95 4.45
N LEU A 122 -2.35 -5.11 4.72
CA LEU A 122 -1.35 -4.70 3.75
C LEU A 122 0.04 -4.94 4.32
N ALA A 123 0.92 -5.49 3.50
CA ALA A 123 2.23 -5.95 3.92
C ALA A 123 3.28 -5.69 2.85
N ARG A 124 4.39 -5.11 3.29
CA ARG A 124 5.59 -4.96 2.47
C ARG A 124 6.71 -5.80 3.04
N LEU A 125 7.34 -6.60 2.18
CA LEU A 125 8.63 -7.23 2.44
C LEU A 125 9.51 -6.97 1.23
N ASP A 126 10.58 -6.21 1.43
CA ASP A 126 11.58 -5.98 0.39
C ASP A 126 12.16 -7.33 -0.09
N PRO A 127 12.52 -7.47 -1.38
CA PRO A 127 12.57 -6.44 -2.42
C PRO A 127 11.41 -6.50 -3.43
N CYS A 128 10.48 -7.44 -3.29
CA CYS A 128 9.71 -7.87 -4.46
C CYS A 128 8.35 -7.18 -4.62
N TRP A 129 7.55 -6.98 -3.55
CA TRP A 129 6.15 -6.53 -3.69
C TRP A 129 5.63 -5.71 -2.51
N VAL A 130 4.62 -4.90 -2.81
CA VAL A 130 3.65 -4.39 -1.83
C VAL A 130 2.35 -5.17 -2.02
N ARG A 131 1.87 -5.83 -0.96
CA ARG A 131 0.59 -6.54 -0.93
C ARG A 131 -0.44 -5.75 -0.16
#